data_AF-A0A942RAW4-F1
#
_entry.id   AF-A0A942RAW4-F1
#
_cell.length_a   1.000
_cell.length_b   1.000
_cell.length_c   1.000
_cell.angle_alpha   90.00
_cell.angle_beta   90.00
_cell.angle_gamma   90.00
#
_symmetry.space_group_name_H-M   'P 1'
#
loop_
_entity.id
_entity.type
_entity.pdbx_description
1 polymer ?
#
loop_
_entity_poly.entity_id
_entity_poly.type
_entity_poly.pdbx_seq_one_letter_code
_entity_poly.pdbx_strand_id
1 'polypeptide(L)'
;MNLFVPSPLFENWIIQQRDVDSIIICSPFLKKEALERIITAYRLNGNSVRVNIKVLIAGRLSDFINGASDISALETLRKLSCIDPINVRRISNLHMKAFLINDNSLLIGSGNCTLNGLFAEKRIGNIEGAISTDDPNIISQFLSYFNQVFEQSEPLDIFYDQVVNEYTNYVNESVSLINLDVLRRVKKKDKFARFNLVSDRGAQGIAFENVSAGEISIEEIPQFSTFEHGAFSVVEILSKENDIGLTFLEMGRKLQEGQRGEVADRKYGENHSKLAELLDFTTITQGRPRKVFLTKLGKGFLQENNTNKREILKAQIYRMAIVKDIIDKHMNDSFSLDNYLRPYLKQSTINRRRPNIKRLFEYLLVNGVIEVESVLAKM
;
A
#
# COMPACT_ATOMS: atom_id res chain seq x y z
N MET A 1 -14.82 -29.89 -24.66
CA MET A 1 -14.47 -30.50 -23.37
C MET A 1 -14.85 -29.55 -22.23
N ASN A 2 -15.60 -30.04 -21.24
CA ASN A 2 -15.90 -29.31 -20.00
C ASN A 2 -14.93 -29.77 -18.92
N LEU A 3 -14.17 -28.86 -18.32
CA LEU A 3 -13.16 -29.16 -17.31
C LEU A 3 -13.42 -28.33 -16.06
N PHE A 4 -13.40 -29.00 -14.91
CA PHE A 4 -13.31 -28.29 -13.64
C PHE A 4 -11.89 -27.76 -13.46
N VAL A 5 -11.78 -26.46 -13.21
CA VAL A 5 -10.51 -25.79 -12.93
C VAL A 5 -10.56 -25.32 -11.47
N PRO A 6 -9.72 -25.86 -10.57
CA PRO A 6 -9.57 -25.31 -9.22
C PRO A 6 -8.55 -24.17 -9.20
N SER A 7 -8.69 -23.22 -8.27
CA SER A 7 -7.57 -22.36 -7.87
C SER A 7 -6.39 -23.23 -7.39
N PRO A 8 -5.13 -22.97 -7.79
CA PRO A 8 -4.65 -21.80 -8.54
C PRO A 8 -4.54 -21.99 -10.06
N LEU A 9 -5.12 -23.05 -10.64
CA LEU A 9 -4.97 -23.37 -12.06
C LEU A 9 -5.65 -22.35 -12.98
N PHE A 10 -6.43 -21.41 -12.43
CA PHE A 10 -6.96 -20.25 -13.16
C PHE A 10 -5.88 -19.42 -13.82
N GLU A 11 -4.76 -19.20 -13.12
CA GLU A 11 -3.62 -18.47 -13.65
C GLU A 11 -3.12 -19.14 -14.93
N ASN A 12 -2.80 -20.44 -14.85
CA ASN A 12 -2.32 -21.18 -16.01
C ASN A 12 -3.33 -21.18 -17.15
N TRP A 13 -4.62 -21.32 -16.84
CA TRP A 13 -5.67 -21.27 -17.86
C TRP A 13 -5.71 -19.90 -18.55
N ILE A 14 -5.59 -18.80 -17.82
CA ILE A 14 -5.75 -17.46 -18.39
C ILE A 14 -4.48 -16.90 -19.01
N ILE A 15 -3.26 -17.31 -18.62
CA ILE A 15 -2.02 -16.71 -19.13
C ILE A 15 -1.23 -17.60 -20.09
N GLN A 16 -1.51 -18.90 -20.18
CA GLN A 16 -0.76 -19.82 -21.05
C GLN A 16 -1.40 -20.03 -22.43
N GLN A 17 -2.44 -19.27 -22.77
CA GLN A 17 -3.04 -19.30 -24.11
C GLN A 17 -2.06 -18.72 -25.13
N ARG A 18 -2.02 -19.32 -26.32
CA ARG A 18 -1.18 -18.89 -27.44
C ARG A 18 -2.05 -18.27 -28.52
N ASP A 19 -1.44 -17.42 -29.34
CA ASP A 19 -2.08 -16.80 -30.52
C ASP A 19 -3.42 -16.14 -30.16
N VAL A 20 -3.38 -15.22 -29.19
CA VAL A 20 -4.57 -14.58 -28.66
C VAL A 20 -4.98 -13.36 -29.48
N ASP A 21 -6.18 -13.42 -30.04
CA ASP A 21 -6.80 -12.39 -30.88
C ASP A 21 -7.90 -11.62 -30.13
N SER A 22 -8.61 -12.28 -29.21
CA SER A 22 -9.67 -11.66 -28.41
C SER A 22 -9.64 -12.08 -26.94
N ILE A 23 -9.97 -11.13 -26.06
CA ILE A 23 -10.09 -11.35 -24.61
C ILE A 23 -11.38 -10.67 -24.11
N ILE A 24 -12.23 -11.42 -23.42
CA ILE A 24 -13.31 -10.86 -22.62
C ILE A 24 -12.99 -11.08 -21.15
N ILE A 25 -13.01 -9.99 -20.37
CA ILE A 25 -12.90 -10.01 -18.92
C ILE A 25 -14.23 -9.51 -18.36
N CYS A 26 -14.96 -10.37 -17.69
CA CYS A 26 -16.17 -10.02 -16.97
C CYS A 26 -15.95 -10.29 -15.49
N SER A 27 -15.84 -9.24 -14.67
CA SER A 27 -15.65 -9.42 -13.23
C SER A 27 -16.18 -8.22 -12.45
N PRO A 28 -16.95 -8.43 -11.36
CA PRO A 28 -17.41 -7.32 -10.52
C PRO A 28 -16.24 -6.53 -9.95
N PHE A 29 -15.19 -7.24 -9.55
CA PHE A 29 -14.03 -6.68 -8.86
C PHE A 29 -12.77 -6.81 -9.69
N LEU A 30 -12.00 -5.72 -9.74
CA LEU A 30 -10.81 -5.61 -10.57
C LEU A 30 -9.66 -4.98 -9.76
N LYS A 31 -8.56 -5.72 -9.62
CA LYS A 31 -7.34 -5.26 -8.97
C LYS A 31 -6.22 -5.03 -9.97
N LYS A 32 -5.36 -4.05 -9.69
CA LYS A 32 -4.33 -3.61 -10.64
C LYS A 32 -3.33 -4.73 -10.94
N GLU A 33 -2.87 -5.43 -9.92
CA GLU A 33 -1.81 -6.43 -10.04
C GLU A 33 -2.26 -7.63 -10.89
N ALA A 34 -3.53 -8.04 -10.74
CA ALA A 34 -4.11 -9.10 -11.57
C ALA A 34 -4.23 -8.68 -13.03
N LEU A 35 -4.68 -7.44 -13.27
CA LEU A 35 -4.77 -6.87 -14.60
C LEU A 35 -3.38 -6.74 -15.27
N GLU A 36 -2.37 -6.28 -14.52
CA GLU A 36 -0.99 -6.13 -15.02
C GLU A 36 -0.36 -7.47 -15.44
N ARG A 37 -0.71 -8.57 -14.78
CA ARG A 37 -0.30 -9.92 -15.21
C ARG A 37 -0.89 -10.30 -16.55
N ILE A 38 -2.18 -10.05 -16.77
CA ILE A 38 -2.85 -10.32 -18.05
C ILE A 38 -2.22 -9.46 -19.16
N ILE A 39 -2.04 -8.16 -18.88
CA ILE A 39 -1.38 -7.22 -19.79
C ILE A 39 0.03 -7.70 -20.19
N THR A 40 0.81 -8.14 -19.20
CA THR A 40 2.18 -8.61 -19.42
C THR A 40 2.21 -9.91 -20.22
N ALA A 41 1.33 -10.86 -19.88
CA ALA A 41 1.23 -12.15 -20.56
C ALA A 41 0.94 -11.97 -22.06
N TYR A 42 0.05 -11.05 -22.40
CA TYR A 42 -0.39 -10.80 -23.78
C TYR A 42 0.30 -9.62 -24.47
N ARG A 43 1.30 -9.01 -23.82
CA ARG A 43 2.09 -7.90 -24.35
C ARG A 43 1.26 -6.73 -24.88
N LEU A 44 0.18 -6.39 -24.17
CA LEU A 44 -0.77 -5.33 -24.54
C LEU A 44 -0.22 -3.89 -24.43
N ASN A 45 1.10 -3.74 -24.27
CA ASN A 45 1.78 -2.45 -24.08
C ASN A 45 2.65 -2.08 -25.30
N GLY A 46 2.49 -2.76 -26.45
CA GLY A 46 3.37 -2.60 -27.61
C GLY A 46 2.65 -2.59 -28.97
N ASN A 47 3.24 -1.88 -29.94
CA ASN A 47 2.69 -1.58 -31.28
C ASN A 47 2.43 -2.78 -32.24
N SER A 48 2.47 -4.04 -31.77
CA SER A 48 2.62 -5.19 -32.67
C SER A 48 1.52 -6.26 -32.62
N VAL A 49 0.54 -6.18 -31.72
CA VAL A 49 -0.60 -7.13 -31.72
C VAL A 49 -1.90 -6.41 -31.36
N ARG A 50 -2.88 -6.40 -32.27
CA ARG A 50 -4.23 -5.86 -32.01
C ARG A 50 -5.11 -6.94 -31.38
N VAL A 51 -4.88 -7.23 -30.10
CA VAL A 51 -5.82 -8.07 -29.33
C VAL A 51 -7.08 -7.24 -29.06
N ASN A 52 -8.25 -7.73 -29.45
CA ASN A 52 -9.52 -7.08 -29.13
C ASN A 52 -9.93 -7.41 -27.70
N ILE A 53 -10.06 -6.40 -26.83
CA ILE A 53 -10.36 -6.64 -25.42
C ILE A 53 -11.65 -5.98 -25.04
N LYS A 54 -12.55 -6.75 -24.43
CA LYS A 54 -13.77 -6.24 -23.79
C LYS A 54 -13.69 -6.49 -22.30
N VAL A 55 -13.80 -5.42 -21.51
CA VAL A 55 -13.79 -5.48 -20.04
C VAL A 55 -15.13 -4.99 -19.51
N LEU A 56 -15.84 -5.83 -18.78
CA LEU A 56 -17.09 -5.50 -18.10
C LEU A 56 -16.90 -5.60 -16.58
N ILE A 57 -17.11 -4.47 -15.88
CA ILE A 57 -16.98 -4.37 -14.43
C ILE A 57 -18.27 -3.90 -13.75
N ALA A 58 -18.39 -4.10 -12.43
CA ALA A 58 -19.47 -3.49 -11.67
C ALA A 58 -19.28 -1.97 -11.58
N GLY A 59 -18.05 -1.55 -11.28
CA GLY A 59 -17.64 -0.14 -11.31
C GLY A 59 -18.39 0.75 -10.32
N ARG A 60 -18.89 0.21 -9.21
CA ARG A 60 -19.56 1.02 -8.17
C ARG A 60 -18.51 1.76 -7.36
N LEU A 61 -18.80 3.00 -6.98
CA LEU A 61 -17.92 3.78 -6.11
C LEU A 61 -17.56 3.02 -4.82
N SER A 62 -18.53 2.33 -4.22
CA SER A 62 -18.34 1.51 -3.01
C SER A 62 -17.29 0.41 -3.16
N ASP A 63 -17.14 -0.15 -4.37
CA ASP A 63 -16.20 -1.24 -4.62
C ASP A 63 -14.76 -0.72 -4.55
N PHE A 64 -14.53 0.52 -4.99
CA PHE A 64 -13.24 1.20 -4.89
C PHE A 64 -12.96 1.69 -3.46
N ILE A 65 -13.97 2.26 -2.79
CA ILE A 65 -13.84 2.72 -1.40
C ILE A 65 -13.49 1.57 -0.46
N ASN A 66 -14.14 0.42 -0.61
CA ASN A 66 -13.90 -0.75 0.24
C ASN A 66 -12.66 -1.56 -0.18
N GLY A 67 -11.96 -1.15 -1.23
CA GLY A 67 -10.80 -1.85 -1.75
C GLY A 67 -11.13 -3.23 -2.33
N ALA A 68 -12.36 -3.47 -2.79
CA ALA A 68 -12.67 -4.65 -3.60
C ALA A 68 -12.11 -4.50 -5.02
N SER A 69 -12.13 -3.27 -5.56
CA SER A 69 -11.50 -2.87 -6.81
C SER A 69 -10.49 -1.73 -6.58
N ASP A 70 -9.54 -1.56 -7.49
CA ASP A 70 -8.57 -0.45 -7.42
C ASP A 70 -8.87 0.64 -8.45
N ILE A 71 -8.81 1.89 -8.01
CA ILE A 71 -8.83 3.05 -8.93
C ILE A 71 -7.65 3.00 -9.89
N SER A 72 -6.48 2.55 -9.41
CA SER A 72 -5.28 2.41 -10.23
C SER A 72 -5.43 1.35 -11.34
N ALA A 73 -6.30 0.34 -11.17
CA ALA A 73 -6.65 -0.59 -12.25
C ALA A 73 -7.48 0.11 -13.33
N LEU A 74 -8.41 0.98 -12.94
CA LEU A 74 -9.22 1.78 -13.86
C LEU A 74 -8.37 2.78 -14.66
N GLU A 75 -7.37 3.40 -14.02
CA GLU A 75 -6.37 4.23 -14.69
C GLU A 75 -5.56 3.46 -15.72
N THR A 76 -5.13 2.23 -15.40
CA THR A 76 -4.43 1.36 -16.34
C THR A 76 -5.30 1.05 -17.56
N LEU A 77 -6.57 0.68 -17.34
CA LEU A 77 -7.53 0.45 -18.42
C LEU A 77 -7.76 1.69 -19.29
N ARG A 78 -7.84 2.88 -18.68
CA ARG A 78 -7.99 4.14 -19.41
C ARG A 78 -6.80 4.41 -20.34
N LYS A 79 -5.58 4.24 -19.84
CA LYS A 79 -4.36 4.42 -20.64
C LYS A 79 -4.31 3.46 -21.84
N LEU A 80 -4.70 2.21 -21.59
CA LEU A 80 -4.76 1.16 -22.59
C LEU A 80 -5.83 1.40 -23.66
N SER A 81 -7.01 1.88 -23.26
CA SER A 81 -8.10 2.22 -24.19
C SER A 81 -7.76 3.33 -25.19
N CYS A 82 -6.73 4.14 -24.92
CA CYS A 82 -6.26 5.18 -25.84
C CYS A 82 -5.35 4.65 -26.95
N ILE A 83 -4.82 3.44 -26.82
CA ILE A 83 -3.76 2.89 -27.68
C ILE A 83 -4.27 1.69 -28.47
N ASP A 84 -5.06 0.84 -27.81
CA ASP A 84 -5.55 -0.43 -28.35
C ASP A 84 -7.08 -0.47 -28.40
N PRO A 85 -7.69 -1.40 -29.16
CA PRO A 85 -9.14 -1.59 -29.20
C PRO A 85 -9.68 -2.22 -27.91
N ILE A 86 -9.40 -1.59 -26.77
CA ILE A 86 -9.79 -2.03 -25.44
C ILE A 86 -11.06 -1.28 -25.06
N ASN A 87 -12.17 -2.00 -25.08
CA ASN A 87 -13.48 -1.49 -24.76
C ASN A 87 -13.80 -1.84 -23.31
N VAL A 88 -13.95 -0.82 -22.48
CA VAL A 88 -14.23 -0.99 -21.04
C VAL A 88 -15.59 -0.40 -20.75
N ARG A 89 -16.44 -1.16 -20.06
CA ARG A 89 -17.79 -0.76 -19.68
C ARG A 89 -18.13 -1.13 -18.25
N ARG A 90 -19.07 -0.40 -17.64
CA ARG A 90 -19.61 -0.72 -16.31
C ARG A 90 -21.10 -1.04 -16.35
N ILE A 91 -21.51 -1.98 -15.50
CA ILE A 91 -22.92 -2.22 -15.17
C ILE A 91 -23.05 -2.52 -13.68
N SER A 92 -23.80 -1.68 -12.97
CA SER A 92 -23.78 -1.67 -11.52
C SER A 92 -24.23 -2.99 -10.90
N ASN A 93 -25.15 -3.75 -11.48
CA ASN A 93 -25.62 -5.03 -10.94
C ASN A 93 -24.78 -6.26 -11.38
N LEU A 94 -23.55 -6.06 -11.89
CA LEU A 94 -22.69 -7.17 -12.31
C LEU A 94 -22.29 -8.07 -11.12
N HIS A 95 -22.54 -9.38 -11.25
CA HIS A 95 -22.00 -10.40 -10.35
C HIS A 95 -21.28 -11.54 -11.09
N MET A 96 -21.37 -11.56 -12.42
CA MET A 96 -20.78 -12.59 -13.28
C MET A 96 -19.27 -12.50 -13.33
N LYS A 97 -18.60 -13.65 -13.22
CA LYS A 97 -17.15 -13.81 -13.26
C LYS A 97 -16.81 -14.79 -14.36
N ALA A 98 -16.42 -14.25 -15.50
CA ALA A 98 -16.18 -15.02 -16.71
C ALA A 98 -15.03 -14.43 -17.50
N PHE A 99 -14.25 -15.31 -18.13
CA PHE A 99 -13.12 -14.98 -18.98
C PHE A 99 -13.28 -15.77 -20.28
N LEU A 100 -13.24 -15.08 -21.42
CA LEU A 100 -13.31 -15.72 -22.74
C LEU A 100 -12.05 -15.35 -23.52
N ILE A 101 -11.39 -16.34 -24.10
CA ILE A 101 -10.22 -16.15 -24.95
C ILE A 101 -10.55 -16.67 -26.36
N ASN A 102 -10.15 -15.93 -27.40
CA ASN A 102 -10.29 -16.29 -28.82
C ASN A 102 -11.70 -16.70 -29.26
N ASP A 103 -12.72 -16.18 -28.57
CA ASP A 103 -14.12 -16.51 -28.78
C ASP A 103 -14.42 -18.02 -28.79
N ASN A 104 -13.56 -18.84 -28.17
CA ASN A 104 -13.64 -20.31 -28.23
C ASN A 104 -13.23 -21.02 -26.93
N SER A 105 -12.75 -20.28 -25.91
CA SER A 105 -12.36 -20.84 -24.62
C SER A 105 -12.94 -20.01 -23.49
N LEU A 106 -13.94 -20.54 -22.80
CA LEU A 106 -14.68 -19.86 -21.73
C LEU A 106 -14.32 -20.46 -20.37
N LEU A 107 -13.92 -19.62 -19.42
CA LEU A 107 -13.81 -19.95 -18.00
C LEU A 107 -14.87 -19.15 -17.23
N ILE A 108 -15.78 -19.84 -16.54
CA ILE A 108 -16.82 -19.22 -15.72
C ILE A 108 -16.82 -19.83 -14.33
N GLY A 109 -16.84 -19.00 -13.28
CA GLY A 109 -16.69 -19.50 -11.92
C GLY A 109 -16.84 -18.45 -10.83
N SER A 110 -16.17 -18.68 -9.71
CA SER A 110 -16.26 -17.83 -8.51
C SER A 110 -15.12 -16.80 -8.36
N GLY A 111 -14.01 -16.98 -9.08
CA GLY A 111 -12.83 -16.12 -9.00
C GLY A 111 -13.04 -14.74 -9.63
N ASN A 112 -12.81 -13.68 -8.86
CA ASN A 112 -12.75 -12.31 -9.38
C ASN A 112 -11.40 -12.02 -10.06
N CYS A 113 -11.33 -10.95 -10.87
CA CYS A 113 -10.08 -10.49 -11.48
C CYS A 113 -9.17 -9.77 -10.46
N THR A 114 -8.73 -10.53 -9.46
CA THR A 114 -7.87 -10.12 -8.35
C THR A 114 -6.79 -11.18 -8.13
N LEU A 115 -5.71 -10.85 -7.40
CA LEU A 115 -4.69 -11.86 -7.09
C LEU A 115 -5.31 -13.04 -6.34
N ASN A 116 -6.02 -12.77 -5.24
CA ASN A 116 -6.66 -13.84 -4.46
C ASN A 116 -7.71 -14.65 -5.25
N GLY A 117 -8.31 -14.06 -6.29
CA GLY A 117 -9.33 -14.70 -7.12
C GLY A 117 -8.77 -15.49 -8.32
N LEU A 118 -7.66 -15.06 -8.92
CA LEU A 118 -7.08 -15.67 -10.13
C LEU A 118 -5.67 -16.25 -9.94
N PHE A 119 -4.87 -15.69 -9.05
CA PHE A 119 -3.42 -15.92 -8.94
C PHE A 119 -3.05 -16.30 -7.51
N ALA A 120 -2.90 -17.59 -7.19
CA ALA A 120 -2.38 -17.96 -5.87
C ALA A 120 -0.84 -17.95 -5.88
N GLU A 121 -0.25 -16.82 -5.54
CA GLU A 121 1.16 -16.83 -5.17
C GLU A 121 1.35 -17.56 -3.84
N LYS A 122 2.29 -18.52 -3.80
CA LYS A 122 2.79 -19.15 -2.57
C LYS A 122 1.71 -19.75 -1.66
N ARG A 123 0.58 -20.22 -2.21
CA ARG A 123 -0.56 -20.84 -1.51
C ARG A 123 -1.41 -19.89 -0.64
N ILE A 124 -1.38 -18.58 -0.90
CA ILE A 124 -2.25 -17.60 -0.23
C ILE A 124 -3.23 -17.01 -1.27
N GLY A 125 -4.20 -17.82 -1.68
CA GLY A 125 -5.30 -17.40 -2.55
C GLY A 125 -6.61 -18.01 -2.05
N ASN A 126 -7.75 -17.48 -2.51
CA ASN A 126 -9.03 -18.06 -2.15
C ASN A 126 -9.18 -19.46 -2.76
N ILE A 127 -9.94 -20.31 -2.07
CA ILE A 127 -10.40 -21.59 -2.62
C ILE A 127 -11.53 -21.28 -3.60
N GLU A 128 -11.20 -21.22 -4.89
CA GLU A 128 -12.13 -20.91 -5.97
C GLU A 128 -12.28 -22.11 -6.92
N GLY A 129 -13.40 -22.17 -7.62
CA GLY A 129 -13.68 -23.19 -8.64
C GLY A 129 -14.35 -22.58 -9.87
N ALA A 130 -13.99 -23.09 -11.04
CA ALA A 130 -14.59 -22.68 -12.31
C ALA A 130 -14.78 -23.88 -13.23
N ILE A 131 -15.64 -23.67 -14.23
CA ILE A 131 -15.78 -24.57 -15.36
C ILE A 131 -15.14 -23.88 -16.57
N SER A 132 -14.19 -24.58 -17.18
CA SER A 132 -13.68 -24.28 -18.51
C SER A 132 -14.48 -25.07 -19.54
N THR A 133 -14.87 -24.42 -20.64
CA THR A 133 -15.55 -25.07 -21.76
C THR A 133 -15.10 -24.47 -23.10
N ASP A 134 -15.04 -25.31 -24.11
CA ASP A 134 -14.84 -24.95 -25.52
C ASP A 134 -16.11 -25.27 -26.35
N ASP A 135 -17.24 -25.58 -25.70
CA ASP A 135 -18.47 -25.99 -26.38
C ASP A 135 -19.02 -24.79 -27.16
N PRO A 136 -19.09 -24.87 -28.51
CA PRO A 136 -19.48 -23.75 -29.34
C PRO A 136 -20.91 -23.26 -29.06
N ASN A 137 -21.81 -24.13 -28.59
CA ASN A 137 -23.17 -23.73 -28.24
C ASN A 137 -23.20 -22.91 -26.95
N ILE A 138 -22.46 -23.33 -25.93
CA ILE A 138 -22.36 -22.60 -24.66
C ILE A 138 -21.69 -21.24 -24.89
N ILE A 139 -20.62 -21.23 -25.68
CA ILE A 139 -19.88 -20.01 -25.99
C ILE A 139 -20.73 -19.04 -26.80
N SER A 140 -21.47 -19.52 -27.81
CA SER A 140 -22.39 -18.69 -28.59
C SER A 140 -23.48 -18.07 -27.70
N GLN A 141 -24.07 -18.85 -26.79
CA GLN A 141 -25.05 -18.34 -25.82
C GLN A 141 -24.43 -17.31 -24.88
N PHE A 142 -23.24 -17.57 -24.35
CA PHE A 142 -22.50 -16.63 -23.50
C PHE A 142 -22.20 -15.32 -24.24
N LEU A 143 -21.66 -15.39 -25.47
CA LEU A 143 -21.35 -14.23 -26.29
C LEU A 143 -22.60 -13.41 -26.62
N SER A 144 -23.70 -14.07 -26.98
CA SER A 144 -24.97 -13.40 -27.24
C SER A 144 -25.45 -12.63 -26.01
N TYR A 145 -25.46 -13.28 -24.85
CA TYR A 145 -25.86 -12.65 -23.59
C TYR A 145 -24.89 -11.52 -23.18
N PHE A 146 -23.59 -11.78 -23.23
CA PHE A 146 -22.56 -10.82 -22.88
C PHE A 146 -22.64 -9.57 -23.76
N ASN A 147 -22.73 -9.71 -25.09
CA ASN A 147 -22.80 -8.56 -25.99
C ASN A 147 -24.05 -7.72 -25.74
N GLN A 148 -25.21 -8.34 -25.49
CA GLN A 148 -26.44 -7.62 -25.12
C GLN A 148 -26.24 -6.79 -23.85
N VAL A 149 -25.68 -7.39 -22.79
CA VAL A 149 -25.41 -6.69 -21.53
C VAL A 149 -24.36 -5.59 -21.74
N PHE A 150 -23.29 -5.89 -22.47
CA PHE A 150 -22.17 -5.00 -22.72
C PHE A 150 -22.61 -3.75 -23.50
N GLU A 151 -23.41 -3.90 -24.55
CA GLU A 151 -23.92 -2.77 -25.35
C GLU A 151 -24.81 -1.82 -24.53
N GLN A 152 -25.56 -2.35 -23.57
CA GLN A 152 -26.39 -1.58 -22.64
C GLN A 152 -25.60 -0.98 -21.47
N SER A 153 -24.35 -1.42 -21.29
CA SER A 153 -23.48 -0.97 -20.20
C SER A 153 -22.82 0.37 -20.54
N GLU A 154 -22.48 1.14 -19.50
CA GLU A 154 -21.94 2.49 -19.65
C GLU A 154 -20.44 2.46 -20.03
N PRO A 155 -20.02 3.13 -21.12
CA PRO A 155 -18.62 3.25 -21.53
C PRO A 155 -17.71 3.94 -20.52
N LEU A 156 -16.44 3.50 -20.45
CA LEU A 156 -15.41 4.08 -19.58
C LEU A 156 -15.28 5.59 -19.71
N ASP A 157 -15.30 6.11 -20.92
CA ASP A 157 -15.12 7.54 -21.21
C ASP A 157 -16.18 8.41 -20.52
N ILE A 158 -17.37 7.85 -20.29
CA ILE A 158 -18.49 8.54 -19.66
C ILE A 158 -18.35 8.48 -18.14
N PHE A 159 -18.04 7.30 -17.59
CA PHE A 159 -18.05 7.13 -16.13
C PHE A 159 -16.71 7.38 -15.43
N TYR A 160 -15.60 7.37 -16.16
CA TYR A 160 -14.26 7.42 -15.57
C TYR A 160 -14.07 8.66 -14.71
N ASP A 161 -14.28 9.83 -15.30
CA ASP A 161 -14.11 11.11 -14.59
C ASP A 161 -15.08 11.22 -13.42
N GLN A 162 -16.32 10.71 -13.58
CA GLN A 162 -17.29 10.66 -12.49
C GLN A 162 -16.76 9.84 -11.31
N VAL A 163 -16.36 8.58 -11.54
CA VAL A 163 -15.90 7.68 -10.47
C VAL A 163 -14.62 8.19 -9.83
N VAL A 164 -13.66 8.69 -10.63
CA VAL A 164 -12.39 9.22 -10.10
C VAL A 164 -12.65 10.48 -9.29
N ASN A 165 -13.47 11.42 -9.77
CA ASN A 165 -13.78 12.63 -9.03
C ASN A 165 -14.58 12.31 -7.76
N GLU A 166 -15.57 11.42 -7.82
CA GLU A 166 -16.32 10.99 -6.63
C GLU A 166 -15.44 10.25 -5.63
N TYR A 167 -14.49 9.43 -6.10
CA TYR A 167 -13.53 8.76 -5.23
C TYR A 167 -12.54 9.75 -4.61
N THR A 168 -11.98 10.67 -5.41
CA THR A 168 -11.09 11.73 -4.92
C THR A 168 -11.82 12.65 -3.96
N ASN A 169 -13.07 13.03 -4.25
CA ASN A 169 -13.92 13.77 -3.35
C ASN A 169 -14.21 12.95 -2.10
N TYR A 170 -14.53 11.66 -2.19
CA TYR A 170 -14.71 10.81 -1.02
C TYR A 170 -13.42 10.71 -0.20
N VAL A 171 -12.25 10.61 -0.82
CA VAL A 171 -10.96 10.59 -0.12
C VAL A 171 -10.69 11.95 0.52
N ASN A 172 -10.93 13.06 -0.17
CA ASN A 172 -10.73 14.43 0.32
C ASN A 172 -11.75 14.84 1.37
N GLU A 173 -13.01 14.46 1.22
CA GLU A 173 -14.11 14.58 2.17
C GLU A 173 -13.86 13.66 3.35
N SER A 174 -13.42 12.42 3.14
CA SER A 174 -13.01 11.56 4.25
C SER A 174 -11.83 12.20 4.97
N VAL A 175 -10.84 12.77 4.28
CA VAL A 175 -9.70 13.48 4.89
C VAL A 175 -10.13 14.77 5.60
N SER A 176 -11.07 15.53 5.05
CA SER A 176 -11.56 16.79 5.62
C SER A 176 -12.63 16.60 6.71
N LEU A 177 -13.46 15.57 6.61
CA LEU A 177 -14.32 15.04 7.67
C LEU A 177 -13.47 14.35 8.73
N ILE A 178 -12.37 13.67 8.40
CA ILE A 178 -11.38 13.24 9.40
C ILE A 178 -10.84 14.49 10.10
N ASN A 179 -10.49 15.58 9.40
CA ASN A 179 -10.05 16.82 10.05
C ASN A 179 -11.16 17.51 10.87
N LEU A 180 -12.42 17.53 10.42
CA LEU A 180 -13.55 18.19 11.11
C LEU A 180 -14.17 17.32 12.22
N ASP A 181 -14.22 16.00 12.06
CA ASP A 181 -14.58 15.03 13.11
C ASP A 181 -13.44 14.86 14.10
N VAL A 182 -12.16 15.00 13.74
CA VAL A 182 -11.08 15.13 14.72
C VAL A 182 -11.30 16.39 15.55
N LEU A 183 -11.63 17.53 14.93
CA LEU A 183 -11.93 18.78 15.65
C LEU A 183 -13.24 18.73 16.46
N ARG A 184 -14.26 17.96 16.03
CA ARG A 184 -15.55 17.82 16.74
C ARG A 184 -15.54 16.71 17.80
N ARG A 185 -14.81 15.61 17.61
CA ARG A 185 -14.64 14.50 18.58
C ARG A 185 -13.61 14.82 19.67
N VAL A 186 -12.68 15.76 19.44
CA VAL A 186 -11.90 16.40 20.53
C VAL A 186 -12.81 17.14 21.52
N LYS A 187 -14.05 17.50 21.14
CA LYS A 187 -15.06 18.07 22.05
C LYS A 187 -16.07 17.06 22.59
N LYS A 188 -16.16 15.84 22.06
CA LYS A 188 -17.08 14.79 22.53
C LYS A 188 -16.48 13.39 22.31
N LYS A 189 -15.94 12.84 23.41
CA LYS A 189 -15.65 11.43 23.74
C LYS A 189 -15.60 10.38 22.59
N ASP A 190 -14.44 9.73 22.55
CA ASP A 190 -14.15 8.33 22.21
C ASP A 190 -14.09 7.83 20.73
N LYS A 191 -12.92 7.22 20.46
CA LYS A 191 -12.60 6.09 19.55
C LYS A 191 -12.53 6.33 18.03
N PHE A 192 -11.32 6.75 17.70
CA PHE A 192 -10.52 6.79 16.47
C PHE A 192 -10.75 5.83 15.29
N ALA A 193 -10.45 6.37 14.09
CA ALA A 193 -9.74 5.71 13.00
C ALA A 193 -9.10 6.75 12.03
N ARG A 194 -7.80 6.56 11.79
CA ARG A 194 -6.97 6.85 10.57
C ARG A 194 -6.64 8.29 10.14
N PHE A 195 -5.33 8.54 10.11
CA PHE A 195 -4.63 9.69 9.56
C PHE A 195 -4.39 9.55 8.05
N ASN A 196 -4.70 10.58 7.27
CA ASN A 196 -4.13 10.86 5.96
C ASN A 196 -4.09 12.39 5.78
N LEU A 197 -2.91 12.97 5.61
CA LEU A 197 -2.74 14.35 5.16
C LEU A 197 -1.76 14.35 3.99
N VAL A 198 -2.28 14.71 2.81
CA VAL A 198 -1.51 15.26 1.69
C VAL A 198 -2.08 16.64 1.44
N SER A 199 -1.24 17.67 1.58
CA SER A 199 -1.58 19.01 1.12
C SER A 199 -1.22 19.14 -0.36
N ASP A 200 -2.11 19.81 -1.09
CA ASP A 200 -1.96 20.23 -2.47
C ASP A 200 -0.59 20.80 -2.83
N ARG A 201 -0.24 20.57 -4.10
CA ARG A 201 0.92 21.07 -4.87
C ARG A 201 2.18 20.21 -4.82
N GLY A 202 2.16 19.18 -5.66
CA GLY A 202 3.36 18.73 -6.37
C GLY A 202 4.22 17.70 -5.65
N ALA A 203 3.70 16.51 -5.42
CA ALA A 203 4.54 15.32 -5.24
C ALA A 203 3.76 14.09 -5.72
N GLN A 204 4.41 13.31 -6.59
CA GLN A 204 3.93 12.02 -7.08
C GLN A 204 3.57 11.11 -5.91
N GLY A 205 2.40 10.48 -5.99
CA GLY A 205 1.89 9.57 -4.96
C GLY A 205 2.90 8.48 -4.60
N ILE A 206 3.27 8.43 -3.33
CA ILE A 206 4.00 7.29 -2.77
C ILE A 206 2.94 6.23 -2.46
N ALA A 207 2.90 5.18 -3.29
CA ALA A 207 2.15 3.97 -2.98
C ALA A 207 2.84 3.27 -1.80
N PHE A 208 2.10 2.99 -0.73
CA PHE A 208 2.61 2.30 0.46
C PHE A 208 2.23 0.83 0.39
N GLU A 209 3.23 -0.05 0.32
CA GLU A 209 3.04 -1.49 0.45
C GLU A 209 2.67 -1.86 1.89
N ASN A 210 1.67 -2.74 2.04
CA ASN A 210 1.34 -3.34 3.32
C ASN A 210 2.48 -4.30 3.71
N VAL A 211 3.31 -3.88 4.68
CA VAL A 211 4.24 -4.82 5.34
C VAL A 211 3.38 -5.86 6.08
N SER A 212 3.48 -7.10 5.63
CA SER A 212 2.85 -8.28 6.23
C SER A 212 3.24 -8.39 7.71
N ALA A 213 2.32 -8.88 8.55
CA ALA A 213 2.57 -9.18 9.96
C ALA A 213 3.63 -10.30 10.10
N GLY A 214 4.90 -9.93 10.07
CA GLY A 214 6.04 -10.79 10.39
C GLY A 214 6.43 -10.67 11.87
N GLU A 215 7.27 -11.60 12.34
CA GLU A 215 7.90 -11.51 13.65
C GLU A 215 8.78 -10.24 13.73
N ILE A 216 8.58 -9.41 14.76
CA ILE A 216 9.38 -8.19 14.98
C ILE A 216 10.83 -8.59 15.30
N SER A 217 11.76 -8.12 14.47
CA SER A 217 13.19 -8.24 14.69
C SER A 217 13.72 -7.19 15.66
N ILE A 218 14.91 -7.43 16.22
CA ILE A 218 15.56 -6.49 17.14
C ILE A 218 15.91 -5.18 16.42
N GLU A 219 16.18 -5.23 15.13
CA GLU A 219 16.54 -4.09 14.30
C GLU A 219 15.37 -3.11 14.12
N GLU A 220 14.13 -3.61 14.16
CA GLU A 220 12.89 -2.83 14.00
C GLU A 220 12.44 -2.12 15.27
N ILE A 221 13.05 -2.42 16.42
CA ILE A 221 12.74 -1.74 17.68
C ILE A 221 13.74 -0.59 17.88
N PRO A 222 13.26 0.66 17.81
CA PRO A 222 14.13 1.82 17.73
C PRO A 222 14.95 2.03 19.00
N GLN A 223 16.11 2.63 18.82
CA GLN A 223 16.92 3.12 19.91
C GLN A 223 17.54 4.45 19.55
N PHE A 224 17.25 5.48 20.35
CA PHE A 224 17.78 6.82 20.15
C PHE A 224 17.95 7.52 21.49
N SER A 225 18.67 8.64 21.51
CA SER A 225 18.83 9.46 22.71
C SER A 225 17.90 10.67 22.67
N THR A 226 17.86 11.36 21.53
CA THR A 226 17.00 12.51 21.29
C THR A 226 16.16 12.21 20.06
N PHE A 227 14.84 12.20 20.21
CA PHE A 227 13.94 11.84 19.11
C PHE A 227 14.14 12.77 17.91
N GLU A 228 14.23 14.07 18.20
CA GLU A 228 14.33 15.15 17.22
C GLU A 228 15.60 15.02 16.37
N HIS A 229 16.69 14.51 16.95
CA HIS A 229 17.92 14.29 16.22
C HIS A 229 17.78 13.22 15.14
N GLY A 230 17.09 12.11 15.42
CA GLY A 230 16.86 11.05 14.44
C GLY A 230 15.74 11.40 13.46
N ALA A 231 14.69 12.06 13.92
CA ALA A 231 13.52 12.39 13.11
C ALA A 231 13.73 13.59 12.17
N PHE A 232 14.56 14.56 12.56
CA PHE A 232 14.76 15.81 11.81
C PHE A 232 16.24 16.08 11.50
N SER A 233 17.09 16.15 12.53
CA SER A 233 18.46 16.67 12.37
C SER A 233 19.34 15.83 11.46
N VAL A 234 19.20 14.49 11.47
CA VAL A 234 19.92 13.60 10.53
C VAL A 234 19.64 13.99 9.08
N VAL A 235 18.37 14.24 8.76
CA VAL A 235 17.93 14.58 7.40
C VAL A 235 18.46 15.96 7.00
N GLU A 236 18.39 16.93 7.91
CA GLU A 236 18.91 18.30 7.72
C GLU A 236 20.42 18.36 7.57
N ILE A 237 21.15 17.49 8.26
CA ILE A 237 22.60 17.38 8.12
C ILE A 237 22.93 16.83 6.74
N LEU A 238 22.34 15.70 6.35
CA LEU A 238 22.66 15.04 5.08
C LEU A 238 22.34 15.91 3.86
N SER A 239 21.33 16.77 3.92
CA SER A 239 21.00 17.67 2.80
C SER A 239 22.07 18.72 2.52
N LYS A 240 22.94 19.00 3.49
CA LYS A 240 24.07 19.92 3.35
C LYS A 240 25.33 19.25 2.80
N GLU A 241 25.33 17.93 2.67
CA GLU A 241 26.51 17.14 2.31
C GLU A 241 26.56 16.74 0.82
N ASN A 242 25.76 17.36 -0.05
CA ASN A 242 25.78 17.14 -1.51
C ASN A 242 25.80 15.65 -1.92
N ASP A 243 24.99 14.82 -1.25
CA ASP A 243 24.85 13.38 -1.50
C ASP A 243 26.14 12.52 -1.30
N ILE A 244 27.21 13.02 -0.65
CA ILE A 244 28.45 12.22 -0.41
C ILE A 244 28.28 11.09 0.62
N GLY A 245 27.21 11.20 1.44
CA GLY A 245 26.88 10.32 2.55
C GLY A 245 27.85 10.41 3.72
N LEU A 246 27.32 10.26 4.94
CA LEU A 246 28.11 10.37 6.17
C LEU A 246 28.27 9.03 6.87
N THR A 247 29.44 8.77 7.43
CA THR A 247 29.64 7.66 8.37
C THR A 247 28.96 7.92 9.70
N PHE A 248 28.75 6.89 10.51
CA PHE A 248 28.18 7.06 11.86
C PHE A 248 29.02 7.95 12.76
N LEU A 249 30.35 7.95 12.61
CA LEU A 249 31.22 8.84 13.37
C LEU A 249 31.02 10.31 12.96
N GLU A 250 31.00 10.59 11.65
CA GLU A 250 30.77 11.94 11.14
C GLU A 250 29.37 12.45 11.50
N MET A 251 28.35 11.60 11.38
CA MET A 251 26.99 11.92 11.81
C MET A 251 26.92 12.24 13.30
N GLY A 252 27.56 11.42 14.14
CA GLY A 252 27.61 11.63 15.59
C GLY A 252 28.23 12.98 15.96
N ARG A 253 29.36 13.33 15.35
CA ARG A 253 30.05 14.60 15.54
C ARG A 253 29.23 15.82 15.09
N LYS A 254 28.39 15.67 14.06
CA LYS A 254 27.53 16.76 13.57
C LYS A 254 26.24 16.90 14.38
N LEU A 255 25.74 15.82 14.98
CA LEU A 255 24.53 15.84 15.81
C LEU A 255 24.77 16.35 17.24
N GLN A 256 26.01 16.35 17.72
CA GLN A 256 26.34 16.76 19.08
C GLN A 256 27.35 17.89 19.06
N GLU A 257 27.01 19.01 19.70
CA GLU A 257 27.96 20.07 19.99
C GLU A 257 28.81 19.67 21.21
N GLY A 258 30.12 19.55 21.02
CA GLY A 258 31.10 19.26 22.08
C GLY A 258 32.06 18.11 21.76
N GLN A 259 33.23 18.11 22.40
CA GLN A 259 34.21 17.02 22.24
C GLN A 259 33.84 15.82 23.12
N ARG A 260 33.44 14.72 22.49
CA ARG A 260 33.26 13.41 23.14
C ARG A 260 34.25 12.41 22.56
N GLY A 261 34.36 11.26 23.23
CA GLY A 261 35.17 10.15 22.72
C GLY A 261 34.56 9.55 21.45
N GLU A 262 35.41 9.13 20.51
CA GLU A 262 35.02 8.61 19.19
C GLU A 262 33.95 7.50 19.25
N VAL A 263 34.04 6.63 20.25
CA VAL A 263 33.08 5.53 20.46
C VAL A 263 31.68 6.05 20.79
N ALA A 264 31.59 7.13 21.58
CA ALA A 264 30.33 7.74 21.95
C ALA A 264 29.68 8.42 20.74
N ASP A 265 30.44 9.20 19.96
CA ASP A 265 29.97 9.84 18.73
C ASP A 265 29.46 8.81 17.74
N ARG A 266 30.26 7.78 17.47
CA ARG A 266 29.90 6.71 16.54
C ARG A 266 28.59 6.03 16.93
N LYS A 267 28.43 5.68 18.21
CA LYS A 267 27.20 5.06 18.73
C LYS A 267 26.01 6.02 18.66
N TYR A 268 26.24 7.31 18.91
CA TYR A 268 25.20 8.33 18.81
C TYR A 268 24.73 8.49 17.36
N GLY A 269 25.65 8.67 16.42
CA GLY A 269 25.33 8.76 15.00
C GLY A 269 24.65 7.49 14.47
N GLU A 270 25.10 6.31 14.88
CA GLU A 270 24.45 5.03 14.51
C GLU A 270 23.00 4.97 14.97
N ASN A 271 22.73 5.24 16.25
CA ASN A 271 21.39 5.15 16.82
C ASN A 271 20.39 6.09 16.12
N HIS A 272 20.78 7.36 15.89
CA HIS A 272 19.89 8.34 15.26
C HIS A 272 19.75 8.10 13.75
N SER A 273 20.80 7.62 13.07
CA SER A 273 20.72 7.26 11.66
C SER A 273 19.80 6.06 11.44
N LYS A 274 19.83 5.07 12.34
CA LYS A 274 18.91 3.92 12.31
C LYS A 274 17.47 4.32 12.58
N LEU A 275 17.22 5.28 13.48
CA LEU A 275 15.87 5.84 13.62
C LEU A 275 15.41 6.50 12.32
N ALA A 276 16.26 7.32 11.68
CA ALA A 276 15.93 7.95 10.40
C ALA A 276 15.68 6.91 9.28
N GLU A 277 16.39 5.78 9.31
CA GLU A 277 16.20 4.66 8.37
C GLU A 277 14.88 3.94 8.64
N LEU A 278 14.52 3.70 9.90
CA LEU A 278 13.20 3.14 10.28
C LEU A 278 12.03 4.04 9.89
N LEU A 279 12.27 5.34 9.70
CA LEU A 279 11.30 6.32 9.22
C LEU A 279 11.34 6.48 7.68
N ASP A 280 12.08 5.62 6.97
CA ASP A 280 12.29 5.66 5.53
C ASP A 280 12.94 6.96 5.00
N PHE A 281 13.50 7.82 5.87
CA PHE A 281 14.13 9.08 5.47
C PHE A 281 15.57 8.90 5.01
N THR A 282 16.25 7.86 5.49
CA THR A 282 17.61 7.53 5.11
C THR A 282 17.78 6.08 4.70
N THR A 283 18.88 5.79 4.02
CA THR A 283 19.34 4.43 3.76
C THR A 283 20.78 4.28 4.24
N ILE A 284 21.11 3.12 4.80
CA ILE A 284 22.45 2.82 5.31
C ILE A 284 23.09 1.72 4.45
N THR A 285 24.28 2.00 3.90
CA THR A 285 25.02 1.02 3.10
C THR A 285 25.53 -0.14 3.93
N GLN A 286 25.74 -1.30 3.31
CA GLN A 286 26.30 -2.49 3.95
C GLN A 286 27.85 -2.48 4.07
N GLY A 287 28.54 -1.52 3.42
CA GLY A 287 30.00 -1.42 3.41
C GLY A 287 30.63 -1.03 4.76
N ARG A 288 31.97 -1.11 4.85
CA ARG A 288 32.75 -0.61 6.00
C ARG A 288 33.72 0.47 5.51
N PRO A 289 33.61 1.73 5.99
CA PRO A 289 32.60 2.21 6.95
C PRO A 289 31.19 2.26 6.33
N ARG A 290 30.17 2.05 7.17
CA ARG A 290 28.77 2.25 6.74
C ARG A 290 28.52 3.74 6.56
N LYS A 291 27.90 4.10 5.44
CA LYS A 291 27.48 5.46 5.13
C LYS A 291 25.96 5.58 5.10
N VAL A 292 25.47 6.76 5.48
CA VAL A 292 24.07 7.14 5.56
C VAL A 292 23.78 8.13 4.45
N PHE A 293 22.71 7.90 3.69
CA PHE A 293 22.27 8.74 2.57
C PHE A 293 20.80 9.10 2.72
N LEU A 294 20.38 10.23 2.13
CA LEU A 294 18.96 10.58 2.03
C LEU A 294 18.25 9.68 1.02
N THR A 295 17.05 9.20 1.38
CA THR A 295 16.12 8.63 0.42
C THR A 295 15.40 9.73 -0.36
N LYS A 296 14.60 9.34 -1.37
CA LYS A 296 13.68 10.28 -2.04
C LYS A 296 12.67 10.87 -1.05
N LEU A 297 12.16 10.06 -0.12
CA LEU A 297 11.24 10.52 0.92
C LEU A 297 11.93 11.52 1.86
N GLY A 298 13.16 11.25 2.30
CA GLY A 298 13.92 12.18 3.14
C GLY A 298 14.19 13.52 2.45
N LYS A 299 14.47 13.52 1.14
CA LYS A 299 14.61 14.75 0.35
C LYS A 299 13.29 15.53 0.26
N GLY A 300 12.18 14.84 -0.02
CA GLY A 300 10.85 15.46 -0.05
C GLY A 300 10.45 16.03 1.30
N PHE A 301 10.68 15.27 2.38
CA PHE A 301 10.39 15.68 3.75
C PHE A 301 10.99 17.04 4.10
N LEU A 302 12.20 17.37 3.62
CA LEU A 302 12.83 18.67 3.89
C LEU A 302 12.14 19.85 3.23
N GLN A 303 11.53 19.64 2.06
CA GLN A 303 10.86 20.68 1.27
C GLN A 303 9.48 21.05 1.85
N GLU A 304 8.96 20.20 2.73
CA GLU A 304 7.67 20.38 3.35
C GLU A 304 7.67 21.44 4.48
N ASN A 305 6.51 22.05 4.69
CA ASN A 305 6.29 22.93 5.83
C ASN A 305 6.19 22.12 7.15
N ASN A 306 6.26 22.81 8.29
CA ASN A 306 6.25 22.16 9.61
C ASN A 306 5.00 21.32 9.88
N THR A 307 3.85 21.70 9.33
CA THR A 307 2.61 20.92 9.48
C THR A 307 2.73 19.61 8.72
N ASN A 308 3.11 19.65 7.44
CA ASN A 308 3.27 18.47 6.60
C ASN A 308 4.38 17.54 7.11
N LYS A 309 5.51 18.10 7.58
CA LYS A 309 6.58 17.32 8.22
C LYS A 309 6.06 16.52 9.40
N ARG A 310 5.21 17.10 10.25
CA ARG A 310 4.61 16.38 11.39
C ARG A 310 3.74 15.23 10.92
N GLU A 311 2.93 15.44 9.89
CA GLU A 311 2.01 14.42 9.38
C GLU A 311 2.73 13.27 8.68
N ILE A 312 3.74 13.59 7.86
CA ILE A 312 4.62 12.58 7.27
C ILE A 312 5.28 11.77 8.38
N LEU A 313 5.84 12.44 9.39
CA LEU A 313 6.51 11.76 10.50
C LEU A 313 5.56 10.85 11.30
N LYS A 314 4.32 11.29 11.57
CA LYS A 314 3.30 10.43 12.19
C LYS A 314 3.01 9.19 11.34
N ALA A 315 2.82 9.37 10.03
CA ALA A 315 2.58 8.26 9.12
C ALA A 315 3.75 7.26 9.12
N GLN A 316 4.99 7.75 9.14
CA GLN A 316 6.16 6.88 9.21
C GLN A 316 6.29 6.16 10.55
N ILE A 317 6.01 6.83 11.68
CA ILE A 317 5.99 6.19 13.00
C ILE A 317 4.94 5.07 13.04
N TYR A 318 3.75 5.31 12.50
CA TYR A 318 2.68 4.30 12.46
C TYR A 318 3.04 3.08 11.61
N ARG A 319 3.88 3.25 10.58
CA ARG A 319 4.37 2.16 9.73
C ARG A 319 5.44 1.30 10.38
N MET A 320 6.05 1.75 11.48
CA MET A 320 7.04 0.96 12.19
C MET A 320 6.40 -0.33 12.72
N ALA A 321 7.00 -1.48 12.43
CA ALA A 321 6.46 -2.80 12.78
C ALA A 321 6.09 -2.91 14.26
N ILE A 322 6.97 -2.44 15.15
CA ILE A 322 6.74 -2.42 16.60
C ILE A 322 5.55 -1.55 17.03
N VAL A 323 5.34 -0.40 16.37
CA VAL A 323 4.24 0.51 16.70
C VAL A 323 2.92 -0.09 16.23
N LYS A 324 2.89 -0.55 14.97
CA LYS A 324 1.73 -1.20 14.37
C LYS A 324 1.29 -2.43 15.16
N ASP A 325 2.21 -3.32 15.53
CA ASP A 325 1.88 -4.55 16.26
C ASP A 325 1.31 -4.27 17.66
N ILE A 326 1.87 -3.29 18.39
CA ILE A 326 1.37 -2.88 19.71
C ILE A 326 -0.05 -2.32 19.59
N ILE A 327 -0.29 -1.46 18.60
CA ILE A 327 -1.63 -0.92 18.33
C ILE A 327 -2.57 -2.10 18.00
N ASP A 328 -2.30 -2.86 16.95
CA ASP A 328 -3.20 -3.89 16.43
C ASP A 328 -3.57 -4.95 17.48
N LYS A 329 -2.62 -5.37 18.33
CA LYS A 329 -2.84 -6.46 19.30
C LYS A 329 -3.30 -6.02 20.67
N HIS A 330 -3.01 -4.78 21.08
CA HIS A 330 -3.14 -4.38 22.49
C HIS A 330 -3.93 -3.09 22.71
N MET A 331 -4.67 -2.62 21.70
CA MET A 331 -5.62 -1.49 21.82
C MET A 331 -6.54 -1.60 23.04
N ASN A 332 -7.17 -2.77 23.23
CA ASN A 332 -8.30 -2.91 24.16
C ASN A 332 -7.91 -3.57 25.50
N ASP A 333 -6.72 -4.14 25.62
CA ASP A 333 -6.30 -4.91 26.79
C ASP A 333 -5.34 -4.14 27.68
N SER A 334 -5.22 -4.54 28.95
CA SER A 334 -4.13 -4.08 29.82
C SER A 334 -2.79 -4.53 29.24
N PHE A 335 -1.89 -3.60 28.93
CA PHE A 335 -0.69 -3.87 28.15
C PHE A 335 0.58 -3.50 28.91
N SER A 336 1.43 -4.47 29.24
CA SER A 336 2.77 -4.18 29.77
C SER A 336 3.80 -4.21 28.64
N LEU A 337 4.34 -3.04 28.28
CA LEU A 337 5.39 -2.94 27.26
C LEU A 337 6.60 -3.81 27.62
N ASP A 338 6.99 -3.86 28.89
CA ASP A 338 8.12 -4.68 29.34
C ASP A 338 7.86 -6.18 29.10
N ASN A 339 6.67 -6.68 29.45
CA ASN A 339 6.32 -8.08 29.22
C ASN A 339 6.23 -8.41 27.73
N TYR A 340 5.70 -7.48 26.94
CA TYR A 340 5.62 -7.62 25.49
C TYR A 340 6.99 -7.67 24.82
N LEU A 341 7.98 -6.92 25.31
CA LEU A 341 9.33 -6.90 24.73
C LEU A 341 10.23 -8.07 25.19
N ARG A 342 9.89 -8.77 26.28
CA ARG A 342 10.69 -9.88 26.84
C ARG A 342 11.01 -11.02 25.87
N PRO A 343 10.09 -11.46 24.99
CA PRO A 343 10.40 -12.48 24.00
C PRO A 343 11.50 -12.05 23.02
N TYR A 344 11.64 -10.75 22.77
CA TYR A 344 12.53 -10.19 21.75
C TYR A 344 13.85 -9.66 22.32
N LEU A 345 13.84 -9.17 23.56
CA LEU A 345 14.94 -8.36 24.12
C LEU A 345 15.32 -8.79 25.53
N LYS A 346 16.62 -8.74 25.83
CA LYS A 346 17.13 -8.85 27.21
C LYS A 346 16.69 -7.63 28.03
N GLN A 347 16.48 -7.79 29.34
CA GLN A 347 15.98 -6.73 30.24
C GLN A 347 16.78 -5.42 30.16
N SER A 348 18.11 -5.48 30.05
CA SER A 348 18.96 -4.28 29.89
C SER A 348 18.70 -3.53 28.57
N THR A 349 18.27 -4.24 27.52
CA THR A 349 17.91 -3.65 26.22
C THR A 349 16.48 -3.11 26.25
N ILE A 350 15.56 -3.80 26.94
CA ILE A 350 14.21 -3.30 27.22
C ILE A 350 14.29 -1.95 27.92
N ASN A 351 15.06 -1.86 29.01
CA ASN A 351 15.22 -0.62 29.77
C ASN A 351 15.72 0.55 28.91
N ARG A 352 16.53 0.28 27.89
CA ARG A 352 17.05 1.28 26.97
C ARG A 352 16.05 1.70 25.88
N ARG A 353 15.25 0.76 25.36
CA ARG A 353 14.35 1.00 24.22
C ARG A 353 12.93 1.37 24.63
N ARG A 354 12.50 1.00 25.83
CA ARG A 354 11.18 1.33 26.39
C ARG A 354 10.91 2.84 26.36
N PRO A 355 11.83 3.73 26.80
CA PRO A 355 11.58 5.17 26.73
C PRO A 355 11.48 5.68 25.29
N ASN A 356 12.19 5.05 24.34
CA ASN A 356 12.12 5.41 22.93
C ASN A 356 10.76 5.07 22.32
N ILE A 357 10.23 3.87 22.60
CA ILE A 357 8.89 3.47 22.16
C ILE A 357 7.84 4.38 22.79
N LYS A 358 7.92 4.66 24.11
CA LYS A 358 7.02 5.63 24.76
C LYS A 358 7.08 7.00 24.10
N ARG A 359 8.28 7.49 23.78
CA ARG A 359 8.46 8.77 23.09
C ARG A 359 7.82 8.81 21.70
N LEU A 360 7.85 7.71 20.95
CA LEU A 360 7.12 7.62 19.67
C LEU A 360 5.62 7.78 19.87
N PHE A 361 5.05 7.07 20.85
CA PHE A 361 3.63 7.19 21.18
C PHE A 361 3.28 8.59 21.71
N GLU A 362 4.11 9.19 22.58
CA GLU A 362 3.94 10.59 23.00
C GLU A 362 3.90 11.56 21.81
N TYR A 363 4.76 11.35 20.81
CA TYR A 363 4.75 12.18 19.60
C TYR A 363 3.44 12.06 18.82
N LEU A 364 2.89 10.84 18.73
CA LEU A 364 1.57 10.58 18.17
C LEU A 364 0.45 11.27 18.98
N LEU A 365 0.59 11.37 20.31
CA LEU A 365 -0.40 11.96 21.22
C LEU A 365 -0.48 13.49 21.20
N VAL A 366 0.66 14.17 21.36
CA VAL A 366 0.72 15.63 21.49
C VAL A 366 0.11 16.34 20.28
N ASN A 367 -0.13 15.63 19.18
CA ASN A 367 -0.66 16.17 17.95
C ASN A 367 -1.88 15.39 17.40
N GLY A 368 -2.63 14.66 18.25
CA GLY A 368 -4.02 14.29 17.96
C GLY A 368 -4.30 12.84 17.55
N VAL A 369 -3.69 11.82 18.16
CA VAL A 369 -4.10 10.40 17.99
C VAL A 369 -4.78 9.85 19.27
N ILE A 370 -6.10 10.03 19.50
CA ILE A 370 -6.84 9.53 20.69
C ILE A 370 -6.74 7.98 20.84
N GLU A 371 -6.54 7.21 19.75
CA GLU A 371 -6.28 5.75 19.82
C GLU A 371 -5.07 5.43 20.72
N VAL A 372 -4.02 6.23 20.61
CA VAL A 372 -2.76 6.01 21.33
C VAL A 372 -2.86 6.37 22.81
N GLU A 373 -3.83 7.21 23.23
CA GLU A 373 -3.96 7.63 24.64
C GLU A 373 -4.29 6.42 25.51
N SER A 374 -5.18 5.56 24.98
CA SER A 374 -5.58 4.32 25.62
C SER A 374 -4.43 3.32 25.77
N VAL A 375 -3.46 3.34 24.84
CA VAL A 375 -2.28 2.45 24.88
C VAL A 375 -1.25 3.02 25.86
N LEU A 376 -0.93 4.32 25.78
CA LEU A 376 0.05 4.96 26.66
C LEU A 376 -0.37 4.93 28.13
N ALA A 377 -1.67 5.09 28.44
CA ALA A 377 -2.19 4.98 29.80
C ALA A 377 -2.03 3.58 30.41
N LYS A 378 -1.87 2.56 29.56
CA LYS A 378 -1.71 1.16 29.97
C LYS A 378 -0.24 0.71 29.99
N MET A 379 0.64 1.39 29.24
CA MET A 379 2.10 1.18 29.13
C MET A 379 2.92 1.73 30.30
#